data_AF-A0ABD7QQ97-F1
#
_entry.id   AF-A0ABD7QQ97-F1
#
_cell.length_a   1.000
_cell.length_b   1.000
_cell.length_c   1.000
_cell.angle_alpha   90.00
_cell.angle_beta   90.00
_cell.angle_gamma   90.00
#
_symmetry.space_group_name_H-M   'P 1'
#
loop_
_entity.id
_entity.type
_entity.pdbx_description
1 polymer ?
#
loop_
_entity_poly.entity_id
_entity_poly.type
_entity_poly.pdbx_seq_one_letter_code
_entity_poly.pdbx_strand_id
1 'polypeptide(L)'
;MAGLSCSWSPTLIVDLIKNIAWPVVVLFIGFSFKARLLEVIRSFFSKNTVSEISATISGVSAKFMAARQSTETLERTNSSSVTLPEGMSVESVKETHEKNKTEYSEKLYQSIIKHVATLDINDEEKIQLLSREVSVLQSAMRYFEINKVLFRSQYDLFCKIFFGEGYIRKSDALLYFEQIRSNNIEAIGDWDWNKYTAYPVGSSLIYEEDDGYKLTLIGGSYVAFMQKRPQLIEELTKL
;
A
#
# COMPACT_ATOMS: atom_id res chain seq x y z
N MET A 1 -29.26 12.68 66.73
CA MET A 1 -29.63 12.24 65.36
C MET A 1 -28.40 11.66 64.69
N ALA A 2 -28.56 10.52 64.03
CA ALA A 2 -27.53 9.56 63.68
C ALA A 2 -26.40 10.12 62.79
N GLY A 3 -25.16 9.87 63.21
CA GLY A 3 -24.00 9.92 62.32
C GLY A 3 -23.95 8.64 61.50
N LEU A 4 -24.28 8.74 60.22
CA LEU A 4 -24.09 7.67 59.24
C LEU A 4 -22.64 7.72 58.74
N SER A 5 -21.72 7.11 59.48
CA SER A 5 -20.38 6.81 59.00
C SER A 5 -20.46 5.61 58.05
N CYS A 6 -20.49 5.87 56.74
CA CYS A 6 -20.31 4.84 55.73
C CYS A 6 -18.87 4.30 55.81
N SER A 7 -18.69 3.15 56.45
CA SER A 7 -17.44 2.39 56.38
C SER A 7 -17.45 1.56 55.09
N TRP A 8 -16.78 2.07 54.06
CA TRP A 8 -16.55 1.31 52.85
C TRP A 8 -15.45 0.27 53.11
N SER A 9 -15.81 -1.01 53.05
CA SER A 9 -14.80 -2.08 53.03
C SER A 9 -13.97 -1.98 51.75
N PRO A 10 -12.63 -2.07 51.81
CA PRO A 10 -11.77 -2.07 50.62
C PRO A 10 -12.15 -3.12 49.57
N THR A 11 -12.76 -4.23 50.00
CA THR A 11 -13.23 -5.29 49.10
C THR A 11 -14.40 -4.85 48.22
N LEU A 12 -15.33 -4.05 48.76
CA LEU A 12 -16.49 -3.52 48.01
C LEU A 12 -16.07 -2.48 46.98
N ILE A 13 -15.04 -1.69 47.26
CA ILE A 13 -14.48 -0.72 46.31
C ILE A 13 -13.82 -1.45 45.12
N VAL A 14 -13.06 -2.51 45.39
CA VAL A 14 -12.38 -3.30 44.35
C VAL A 14 -13.39 -4.05 43.46
N ASP A 15 -14.45 -4.62 44.03
CA ASP A 15 -15.48 -5.32 43.25
C ASP A 15 -16.33 -4.36 42.41
N LEU A 16 -16.57 -3.13 42.90
CA LEU A 16 -17.25 -2.10 42.11
C LEU A 16 -16.39 -1.64 40.92
N ILE A 17 -15.08 -1.45 41.13
CA ILE A 17 -14.15 -1.07 40.06
C ILE A 17 -14.03 -2.18 39.02
N LYS A 18 -13.95 -3.46 39.42
CA LYS A 18 -13.89 -4.59 38.48
C LYS A 18 -15.13 -4.70 37.60
N ASN A 19 -16.32 -4.47 38.16
CA ASN A 19 -17.58 -4.58 37.42
C ASN A 19 -17.86 -3.36 36.52
N ILE A 20 -17.33 -2.17 36.85
CA ILE A 20 -17.49 -0.95 36.04
C ILE A 20 -16.38 -0.81 34.99
N ALA A 21 -15.20 -1.38 35.23
CA ALA A 21 -14.06 -1.27 34.31
C ALA A 21 -14.38 -1.81 32.91
N TRP A 22 -15.04 -2.97 32.81
CA TRP A 22 -15.31 -3.59 31.50
C TRP A 22 -16.28 -2.75 30.63
N PRO A 23 -17.45 -2.30 31.13
CA PRO A 23 -18.32 -1.38 30.39
C PRO A 23 -17.63 -0.07 29.96
N VAL A 24 -16.79 0.50 30.83
CA VAL A 24 -16.07 1.75 30.53
C VAL A 24 -15.02 1.53 29.44
N VAL A 25 -14.29 0.42 29.48
CA VAL A 25 -13.30 0.05 28.45
C VAL A 25 -13.99 -0.19 27.11
N VAL A 26 -15.12 -0.89 27.08
CA VAL A 26 -15.91 -1.12 25.85
C VAL A 26 -16.44 0.20 25.28
N LEU A 27 -16.90 1.12 26.12
CA LEU A 27 -17.32 2.45 25.70
C LEU A 27 -16.16 3.30 25.18
N PHE A 28 -14.98 3.24 25.81
CA PHE A 28 -13.79 3.96 25.35
C PHE A 28 -13.26 3.42 24.01
N ILE A 29 -13.26 2.10 23.83
CA ILE A 29 -12.90 1.47 22.56
C ILE A 29 -13.92 1.86 21.49
N GLY A 30 -15.22 1.75 21.78
CA GLY A 30 -16.28 2.15 20.84
C GLY A 30 -16.24 3.63 20.47
N PHE A 31 -15.98 4.52 21.43
CA PHE A 31 -15.91 5.97 21.23
C PHE A 31 -14.66 6.37 20.44
N SER A 32 -13.49 5.80 20.78
CA SER A 32 -12.25 6.05 20.04
C SER A 32 -12.31 5.52 18.60
N PHE A 33 -13.00 4.39 18.37
CA PHE A 33 -13.22 3.86 17.02
C PHE A 33 -14.15 4.76 16.21
N LYS A 34 -15.26 5.26 16.81
CA LYS A 34 -16.20 6.16 16.13
C LYS A 34 -15.58 7.51 15.80
N ALA A 35 -14.78 8.08 16.71
CA ALA A 35 -14.10 9.35 16.49
C ALA A 35 -13.08 9.25 15.34
N ARG A 36 -12.28 8.16 15.30
CA ARG A 36 -11.30 7.93 14.23
C ARG A 36 -11.95 7.59 12.89
N LEU A 37 -13.03 6.82 12.86
CA LEU A 37 -13.74 6.52 11.61
C LEU A 37 -14.40 7.77 11.02
N LEU A 38 -15.03 8.61 11.86
CA LEU A 38 -15.67 9.85 11.40
C LEU A 38 -14.66 10.88 10.91
N GLU A 39 -13.46 10.92 11.48
CA GLU A 39 -12.38 11.80 11.05
C GLU A 39 -11.78 11.34 9.71
N VAL A 40 -11.61 10.03 9.51
CA VAL A 40 -11.18 9.45 8.23
C VAL A 40 -12.25 9.66 7.15
N ILE A 41 -13.53 9.41 7.45
CA ILE A 41 -14.63 9.60 6.49
C ILE A 41 -14.83 11.10 6.17
N ARG A 42 -14.76 12.00 7.16
CA ARG A 42 -14.80 13.45 6.90
C ARG A 42 -13.59 13.91 6.10
N SER A 43 -12.38 13.42 6.38
CA SER A 43 -11.17 13.70 5.60
C SER A 43 -11.32 13.25 4.14
N PHE A 44 -11.99 12.13 3.89
CA PHE A 44 -12.26 11.62 2.53
C PHE A 44 -13.35 12.42 1.81
N PHE A 45 -14.41 12.85 2.50
CA PHE A 45 -15.52 13.59 1.87
C PHE A 45 -15.30 15.12 1.81
N SER A 46 -14.56 15.72 2.75
CA SER A 46 -14.28 17.17 2.74
C SER A 46 -13.20 17.56 1.73
N LYS A 47 -12.43 16.61 1.22
CA LYS A 47 -11.46 16.84 0.14
C LYS A 47 -12.08 16.75 -1.26
N ASN A 48 -13.33 16.32 -1.36
CA ASN A 48 -14.09 16.24 -2.61
C ASN A 48 -15.25 17.25 -2.67
N THR A 49 -15.11 18.42 -2.03
CA THR A 49 -15.91 19.58 -2.44
C THR A 49 -15.46 19.99 -3.84
N VAL A 50 -16.28 19.59 -4.81
CA VAL A 50 -16.19 19.93 -6.22
C VAL A 50 -16.15 21.45 -6.37
N SER A 51 -14.94 22.00 -6.62
CA SER A 51 -14.80 23.37 -7.10
C SER A 51 -15.01 23.37 -8.61
N GLU A 52 -16.19 23.85 -8.97
CA GLU A 52 -16.50 24.63 -10.16
C GLU A 52 -15.96 24.19 -11.52
N ILE A 53 -16.94 23.83 -12.34
CA ILE A 53 -16.93 23.78 -13.80
C ILE A 53 -16.17 25.00 -14.37
N SER A 54 -15.02 24.75 -15.00
CA SER A 54 -14.51 25.60 -16.07
C SER A 54 -14.34 24.75 -17.32
N ALA A 55 -15.36 24.82 -18.17
CA ALA A 55 -15.23 24.45 -19.56
C ALA A 55 -14.18 25.35 -20.20
N THR A 56 -13.03 24.79 -20.59
CA THR A 56 -12.16 25.46 -21.55
C THR A 56 -11.55 24.44 -22.52
N ILE A 57 -11.64 24.82 -23.78
CA ILE A 57 -11.35 24.05 -24.98
C ILE A 57 -9.82 23.89 -25.09
N SER A 58 -9.28 22.74 -24.72
CA SER A 58 -8.07 22.14 -25.31
C SER A 58 -7.70 20.84 -24.59
N GLY A 59 -7.85 19.71 -25.29
CA GLY A 59 -7.63 18.35 -24.78
C GLY A 59 -6.19 18.00 -24.38
N VAL A 60 -5.29 18.97 -24.28
CA VAL A 60 -3.88 18.76 -23.89
C VAL A 60 -3.63 19.16 -22.43
N SER A 61 -4.37 20.12 -21.88
CA SER A 61 -4.18 20.58 -20.48
C SER A 61 -4.78 19.62 -19.46
N ALA A 62 -5.92 18.99 -19.78
CA ALA A 62 -6.60 18.05 -18.88
C ALA A 62 -5.78 16.78 -18.59
N LYS A 63 -4.99 16.28 -19.56
CA LYS A 63 -4.11 15.11 -19.37
C LYS A 63 -2.93 15.45 -18.44
N PHE A 64 -2.46 16.70 -18.45
CA PHE A 64 -1.36 17.16 -17.60
C PHE A 64 -1.81 17.54 -16.18
N MET A 65 -3.01 18.10 -16.03
CA MET A 65 -3.58 18.43 -14.71
C MET A 65 -4.08 17.19 -13.95
N ALA A 66 -4.68 16.21 -14.64
CA ALA A 66 -5.04 14.94 -14.01
C ALA A 66 -3.79 14.17 -13.54
N ALA A 67 -2.72 14.19 -14.35
CA ALA A 67 -1.43 13.62 -13.97
C ALA A 67 -0.82 14.33 -12.74
N ARG A 68 -0.97 15.66 -12.62
CA ARG A 68 -0.52 16.45 -11.45
C ARG A 68 -1.34 16.20 -10.19
N GLN A 69 -2.66 16.12 -10.31
CA GLN A 69 -3.54 15.87 -9.15
C GLN A 69 -3.43 14.42 -8.64
N SER A 70 -3.19 13.46 -9.54
CA SER A 70 -2.82 12.10 -9.15
C SER A 70 -1.42 12.05 -8.55
N THR A 71 -0.44 12.80 -9.09
CA THR A 71 0.94 12.79 -8.55
C THR A 71 1.03 13.45 -7.18
N GLU A 72 0.33 14.55 -6.89
CA GLU A 72 0.34 15.15 -5.54
C GLU A 72 -0.31 14.24 -4.48
N THR A 73 -1.28 13.41 -4.87
CA THR A 73 -1.90 12.41 -3.99
C THR A 73 -1.05 11.13 -3.88
N LEU A 74 -0.34 10.76 -4.94
CA LEU A 74 0.65 9.67 -4.97
C LEU A 74 1.97 10.04 -4.29
N GLU A 75 2.39 11.30 -4.27
CA GLU A 75 3.63 11.77 -3.63
C GLU A 75 3.60 11.55 -2.12
N ARG A 76 2.41 11.60 -1.50
CA ARG A 76 2.24 11.25 -0.09
C ARG A 76 2.24 9.74 0.18
N THR A 77 2.09 8.93 -0.86
CA THR A 77 2.20 7.45 -0.80
C THR A 77 3.59 6.98 -1.22
N ASN A 78 4.32 7.80 -2.00
CA ASN A 78 5.67 7.56 -2.49
C ASN A 78 6.78 8.04 -1.56
N SER A 79 6.47 8.49 -0.34
CA SER A 79 7.44 8.39 0.78
C SER A 79 7.61 6.92 1.22
N SER A 80 7.65 6.03 0.24
CA SER A 80 7.82 4.60 0.41
C SER A 80 9.28 4.36 0.79
N SER A 81 9.50 3.56 1.82
CA SER A 81 10.80 3.00 2.26
C SER A 81 11.49 2.12 1.20
N VAL A 82 11.10 2.26 -0.07
CA VAL A 82 11.35 1.33 -1.18
C VAL A 82 12.29 1.94 -2.23
N THR A 83 12.56 3.23 -2.16
CA THR A 83 13.57 3.92 -3.01
C THR A 83 14.71 4.44 -2.16
N LEU A 84 15.95 4.23 -2.62
CA LEU A 84 17.12 4.81 -1.98
C LEU A 84 17.00 6.35 -2.01
N PRO A 85 17.19 7.05 -0.88
CA PRO A 85 17.09 8.51 -0.85
C PRO A 85 18.09 9.17 -1.80
N GLU A 86 17.62 10.15 -2.57
CA GLU A 86 18.50 11.03 -3.35
C GLU A 86 19.25 11.96 -2.38
N GLY A 87 20.59 11.84 -2.31
CA GLY A 87 21.44 12.67 -1.46
C GLY A 87 21.82 12.08 -0.10
N MET A 88 22.16 10.78 -0.04
CA MET A 88 22.68 10.15 1.19
C MET A 88 24.12 10.57 1.50
N SER A 89 24.31 11.43 2.51
CA SER A 89 25.60 11.47 3.23
C SER A 89 25.74 10.22 4.10
N VAL A 90 26.97 9.80 4.39
CA VAL A 90 27.23 8.65 5.27
C VAL A 90 26.56 8.84 6.63
N GLU A 91 26.53 10.08 7.13
CA GLU A 91 25.93 10.47 8.38
C GLU A 91 24.41 10.27 8.37
N SER A 92 23.74 10.66 7.28
CA SER A 92 22.29 10.49 7.14
C SER A 92 21.86 9.02 7.11
N VAL A 93 22.69 8.14 6.53
CA VAL A 93 22.47 6.70 6.51
C VAL A 93 22.59 6.12 7.91
N LYS A 94 23.66 6.49 8.63
CA LYS A 94 23.87 6.06 10.02
C LYS A 94 22.72 6.48 10.93
N GLU A 95 22.29 7.74 10.82
CA GLU A 95 21.15 8.24 11.60
C GLU A 95 19.86 7.47 11.29
N THR A 96 19.60 7.20 10.00
CA THR A 96 18.44 6.41 9.58
C THR A 96 18.48 4.98 10.12
N HIS A 97 19.66 4.35 10.13
CA HIS A 97 19.82 3.01 10.70
C HIS A 97 19.52 3.02 12.20
N GLU A 98 20.11 3.95 12.97
CA GLU A 98 19.87 4.03 14.41
C GLU A 98 18.41 4.34 14.75
N LYS A 99 17.77 5.23 13.99
CA LYS A 99 16.35 5.57 14.19
C LYS A 99 15.41 4.38 13.98
N ASN A 100 15.71 3.52 13.00
CA ASN A 100 14.87 2.37 12.65
C ASN A 100 15.34 1.06 13.28
N LYS A 101 16.42 1.09 14.06
CA LYS A 101 16.98 -0.07 14.72
C LYS A 101 16.00 -0.64 15.74
N THR A 102 15.73 -1.93 15.58
CA THR A 102 15.03 -2.77 16.55
C THR A 102 15.96 -3.89 17.00
N GLU A 103 15.65 -4.51 18.14
CA GLU A 103 16.40 -5.67 18.65
C GLU A 103 16.48 -6.79 17.59
N TYR A 104 15.37 -7.07 16.91
CA TYR A 104 15.33 -8.09 15.87
C TYR A 104 16.17 -7.71 14.64
N SER A 105 16.13 -6.45 14.20
CA SER A 105 16.97 -5.99 13.08
C SER A 105 18.47 -6.07 13.42
N GLU A 106 18.86 -5.81 14.67
CA GLU A 106 20.25 -5.94 15.10
C GLU A 106 20.69 -7.41 15.10
N LYS A 107 19.84 -8.32 15.61
CA LYS A 107 20.11 -9.76 15.55
C LYS A 107 20.27 -10.25 14.11
N LEU A 108 19.43 -9.78 13.18
CA LEU A 108 19.55 -10.09 11.76
C LEU A 108 20.84 -9.55 11.17
N TYR A 109 21.20 -8.30 11.46
CA TYR A 109 22.46 -7.69 11.03
C TYR A 109 23.66 -8.53 11.47
N GLN A 110 23.75 -8.88 12.76
CA GLN A 110 24.83 -9.72 13.28
C GLN A 110 24.88 -11.10 12.61
N SER A 111 23.70 -11.70 12.33
CA SER A 111 23.61 -12.97 11.61
C SER A 111 24.11 -12.85 10.16
N ILE A 112 23.79 -11.75 9.47
CA ILE A 112 24.23 -11.48 8.09
C ILE A 112 25.75 -11.30 8.07
N ILE A 113 26.31 -10.49 8.99
CA ILE A 113 27.76 -10.30 9.10
C ILE A 113 28.48 -11.63 9.31
N LYS A 114 27.97 -12.47 10.22
CA LYS A 114 28.55 -13.80 10.47
C LYS A 114 28.49 -14.68 9.21
N HIS A 115 27.36 -14.69 8.50
CA HIS A 115 27.21 -15.49 7.29
C HIS A 115 28.18 -15.02 6.19
N VAL A 116 28.24 -13.71 5.92
CA VAL A 116 29.13 -13.17 4.90
C VAL A 116 30.61 -13.43 5.25
N ALA A 117 30.99 -13.35 6.51
CA ALA A 117 32.36 -13.67 6.96
C ALA A 117 32.75 -15.13 6.70
N THR A 118 31.79 -16.06 6.67
CA THR A 118 32.06 -17.50 6.38
C THR A 118 32.23 -17.81 4.90
N LEU A 119 31.87 -16.90 4.00
CA LEU A 119 31.93 -17.14 2.55
C LEU A 119 33.35 -17.09 1.98
N ASP A 120 34.34 -16.61 2.74
CA ASP A 120 35.74 -16.48 2.32
C ASP A 120 35.93 -15.74 0.97
N ILE A 121 35.09 -14.73 0.73
CA ILE A 121 35.13 -13.86 -0.45
C ILE A 121 35.72 -12.49 -0.12
N ASN A 122 36.20 -11.79 -1.15
CA ASN A 122 36.76 -10.45 -0.98
C ASN A 122 35.66 -9.39 -0.76
N ASP A 123 36.04 -8.19 -0.32
CA ASP A 123 35.07 -7.15 0.06
C ASP A 123 34.25 -6.61 -1.12
N GLU A 124 34.82 -6.57 -2.33
CA GLU A 124 34.10 -6.16 -3.54
C GLU A 124 32.99 -7.17 -3.88
N GLU A 125 33.29 -8.46 -3.81
CA GLU A 125 32.29 -9.52 -4.00
C GLU A 125 31.21 -9.48 -2.92
N LYS A 126 31.56 -9.17 -1.66
CA LYS A 126 30.58 -8.96 -0.59
C LYS A 126 29.63 -7.81 -0.92
N ILE A 127 30.17 -6.68 -1.38
CA ILE A 127 29.37 -5.51 -1.76
C ILE A 127 28.41 -5.86 -2.89
N GLN A 128 28.87 -6.55 -3.93
CA GLN A 128 28.03 -6.96 -5.05
C GLN A 128 26.94 -7.93 -4.64
N LEU A 129 27.27 -8.92 -3.80
CA LEU A 129 26.30 -9.91 -3.30
C LEU A 129 25.23 -9.22 -2.45
N LEU A 130 25.65 -8.41 -1.47
CA LEU A 130 24.71 -7.69 -0.60
C LEU A 130 23.87 -6.69 -1.37
N SER A 131 24.44 -6.01 -2.37
CA SER A 131 23.70 -5.09 -3.24
C SER A 131 22.63 -5.80 -4.06
N ARG A 132 22.93 -7.01 -4.58
CA ARG A 132 21.92 -7.85 -5.26
C ARG A 132 20.82 -8.28 -4.30
N GLU A 133 21.16 -8.76 -3.11
CA GLU A 133 20.18 -9.15 -2.10
C GLU A 133 19.27 -7.98 -1.70
N VAL A 134 19.85 -6.81 -1.43
CA VAL A 134 19.08 -5.59 -1.13
C VAL A 134 18.16 -5.22 -2.29
N SER A 135 18.60 -5.33 -3.55
CA SER A 135 17.75 -5.05 -4.72
C SER A 135 16.55 -6.01 -4.81
N VAL A 136 16.76 -7.30 -4.49
CA VAL A 136 15.70 -8.31 -4.48
C VAL A 136 14.73 -8.06 -3.32
N LEU A 137 15.22 -7.69 -2.14
CA LEU A 137 14.39 -7.37 -0.98
C LEU A 137 13.56 -6.09 -1.22
N GLN A 138 14.17 -5.02 -1.71
CA GLN A 138 13.46 -3.76 -2.01
C GLN A 138 12.38 -3.96 -3.07
N SER A 139 12.68 -4.71 -4.14
CA SER A 139 11.67 -5.05 -5.15
C SER A 139 10.54 -5.89 -4.57
N ALA A 140 10.84 -6.91 -3.76
CA ALA A 140 9.82 -7.70 -3.07
C ALA A 140 8.93 -6.86 -2.16
N MET A 141 9.50 -5.95 -1.36
CA MET A 141 8.75 -4.99 -0.54
C MET A 141 7.79 -4.17 -1.39
N ARG A 142 8.24 -3.66 -2.54
CA ARG A 142 7.38 -2.93 -3.49
C ARG A 142 6.19 -3.77 -3.94
N TYR A 143 6.43 -5.04 -4.29
CA TYR A 143 5.39 -5.94 -4.76
C TYR A 143 4.39 -6.30 -3.65
N PHE A 144 4.84 -6.43 -2.41
CA PHE A 144 3.94 -6.60 -1.27
C PHE A 144 3.05 -5.38 -1.04
N GLU A 145 3.57 -4.16 -1.19
CA GLU A 145 2.73 -2.96 -1.12
C GLU A 145 1.71 -2.91 -2.26
N ILE A 146 2.07 -3.35 -3.46
CA ILE A 146 1.13 -3.48 -4.59
C ILE A 146 0.00 -4.46 -4.26
N ASN A 147 0.32 -5.63 -3.69
CA ASN A 147 -0.69 -6.64 -3.33
C ASN A 147 -1.74 -6.16 -2.34
N LYS A 148 -1.42 -5.17 -1.48
CA LYS A 148 -2.39 -4.65 -0.51
C LYS A 148 -3.56 -3.92 -1.15
N VAL A 149 -3.39 -3.42 -2.37
CA VAL A 149 -4.36 -2.53 -3.04
C VAL A 149 -4.87 -3.12 -4.36
N LEU A 150 -4.08 -3.97 -5.01
CA LEU A 150 -4.41 -4.53 -6.31
C LEU A 150 -5.55 -5.57 -6.21
N PHE A 151 -6.51 -5.48 -7.12
CA PHE A 151 -7.54 -6.50 -7.29
C PHE A 151 -7.02 -7.71 -8.07
N ARG A 152 -7.61 -8.88 -7.80
CA ARG A 152 -7.28 -10.10 -8.54
C ARG A 152 -7.53 -9.94 -10.04
N SER A 153 -8.66 -9.37 -10.44
CA SER A 153 -8.95 -9.10 -11.85
C SER A 153 -7.95 -8.15 -12.53
N GLN A 154 -7.34 -7.20 -11.80
CA GLN A 154 -6.29 -6.35 -12.36
C GLN A 154 -5.00 -7.13 -12.57
N TYR A 155 -4.65 -8.01 -11.63
CA TYR A 155 -3.54 -8.95 -11.81
C TYR A 155 -3.76 -9.86 -13.03
N ASP A 156 -4.96 -10.40 -13.18
CA ASP A 156 -5.31 -11.27 -14.31
C ASP A 156 -5.25 -10.50 -15.65
N LEU A 157 -5.61 -9.21 -15.67
CA LEU A 157 -5.36 -8.32 -16.81
C LEU A 157 -3.86 -8.20 -17.11
N PHE A 158 -3.02 -8.02 -16.09
CA PHE A 158 -1.57 -7.97 -16.29
C PHE A 158 -1.03 -9.29 -16.85
N CYS A 159 -1.56 -10.44 -16.40
CA CYS A 159 -1.21 -11.73 -16.97
C CYS A 159 -1.59 -11.84 -18.46
N LYS A 160 -2.77 -11.33 -18.85
CA LYS A 160 -3.16 -11.29 -20.28
C LYS A 160 -2.17 -10.49 -21.12
N ILE A 161 -1.70 -9.35 -20.60
CA ILE A 161 -0.68 -8.52 -21.27
C ILE A 161 0.66 -9.26 -21.31
N PHE A 162 1.10 -9.80 -20.16
CA PHE A 162 2.42 -10.41 -19.98
C PHE A 162 2.62 -11.69 -20.80
N PHE A 163 1.62 -12.57 -20.83
CA PHE A 163 1.67 -13.83 -21.58
C PHE A 163 1.21 -13.71 -23.02
N GLY A 164 0.58 -12.59 -23.38
CA GLY A 164 0.32 -12.22 -24.78
C GLY A 164 1.58 -11.63 -25.43
N GLU A 165 1.39 -10.60 -26.26
CA GLU A 165 2.47 -9.91 -26.96
C GLU A 165 3.02 -8.71 -26.18
N GLY A 166 2.85 -8.68 -24.85
CA GLY A 166 3.24 -7.54 -24.02
C GLY A 166 2.33 -6.31 -24.19
N TYR A 167 1.17 -6.50 -24.84
CA TYR A 167 0.24 -5.43 -25.20
C TYR A 167 -1.21 -5.94 -25.19
N ILE A 168 -2.16 -5.08 -24.81
CA ILE A 168 -3.59 -5.30 -24.99
C ILE A 168 -4.23 -4.07 -25.63
N ARG A 169 -5.09 -4.26 -26.64
CA ARG A 169 -5.84 -3.16 -27.24
C ARG A 169 -6.79 -2.56 -26.23
N LYS A 170 -7.04 -1.25 -26.35
CA LYS A 170 -7.95 -0.53 -25.46
C LYS A 170 -9.37 -1.10 -25.51
N SER A 171 -9.85 -1.48 -26.69
CA SER A 171 -11.14 -2.15 -26.86
C SER A 171 -11.25 -3.43 -26.03
N ASP A 172 -10.21 -4.24 -26.03
CA ASP A 172 -10.19 -5.56 -25.40
C ASP A 172 -10.06 -5.42 -23.88
N ALA A 173 -9.26 -4.44 -23.44
CA ALA A 173 -9.12 -4.09 -22.04
C ALA A 173 -10.45 -3.55 -21.45
N LEU A 174 -11.17 -2.72 -22.20
CA LEU A 174 -12.50 -2.23 -21.83
C LEU A 174 -13.51 -3.37 -21.76
N LEU A 175 -13.53 -4.25 -22.76
CA LEU A 175 -14.42 -5.42 -22.76
C LEU A 175 -14.15 -6.34 -21.56
N TYR A 176 -12.87 -6.54 -21.22
CA TYR A 176 -12.48 -7.27 -20.02
C TYR A 176 -13.03 -6.61 -18.74
N PHE A 177 -12.86 -5.29 -18.59
CA PHE A 177 -13.40 -4.58 -17.44
C PHE A 177 -14.93 -4.66 -17.35
N GLU A 178 -15.62 -4.51 -18.48
CA GLU A 178 -17.09 -4.61 -18.51
C GLU A 178 -17.58 -5.99 -18.03
N GLN A 179 -16.87 -7.06 -18.38
CA GLN A 179 -17.16 -8.40 -17.88
C GLN A 179 -16.94 -8.52 -16.36
N ILE A 180 -15.85 -7.95 -15.84
CA ILE A 180 -15.59 -7.94 -14.38
C ILE A 180 -16.65 -7.12 -13.65
N ARG A 181 -17.01 -5.95 -14.20
CA ARG A 181 -18.05 -5.08 -13.65
C ARG A 181 -19.41 -5.75 -13.61
N SER A 182 -19.82 -6.41 -14.70
CA SER A 182 -21.11 -7.11 -14.76
C SER A 182 -21.21 -8.26 -13.77
N ASN A 183 -20.09 -8.92 -13.45
CA ASN A 183 -20.04 -10.02 -12.50
C ASN A 183 -19.98 -9.53 -11.03
N ASN A 184 -19.61 -8.27 -10.80
CA ASN A 184 -19.37 -7.69 -9.48
C ASN A 184 -20.08 -6.34 -9.29
N ILE A 185 -21.33 -6.26 -9.76
CA ILE A 185 -22.13 -5.02 -9.74
C ILE A 185 -22.24 -4.42 -8.34
N GLU A 186 -22.32 -5.26 -7.30
CA GLU A 186 -22.41 -4.81 -5.91
C GLU A 186 -21.15 -4.07 -5.43
N ALA A 187 -19.97 -4.44 -5.93
CA ALA A 187 -18.70 -3.89 -5.48
C ALA A 187 -18.21 -2.72 -6.35
N ILE A 188 -18.40 -2.82 -7.67
CA ILE A 188 -17.82 -1.86 -8.64
C ILE A 188 -18.82 -1.43 -9.73
N GLY A 189 -20.12 -1.59 -9.53
CA GLY A 189 -21.13 -1.26 -10.54
C GLY A 189 -21.12 0.19 -11.03
N ASP A 190 -20.76 1.14 -10.16
CA ASP A 190 -20.61 2.57 -10.49
C ASP A 190 -19.22 2.97 -10.99
N TRP A 191 -18.32 1.99 -11.14
CA TRP A 191 -16.97 2.24 -11.61
C TRP A 191 -16.94 2.33 -13.14
N ASP A 192 -16.07 3.21 -13.61
CA ASP A 192 -15.64 3.27 -15.00
C ASP A 192 -14.21 2.72 -15.13
N TRP A 193 -13.74 2.61 -16.37
CA TRP A 193 -12.39 2.14 -16.66
C TRP A 193 -11.30 2.99 -16.00
N ASN A 194 -11.51 4.30 -15.89
CA ASN A 194 -10.53 5.20 -15.30
C ASN A 194 -10.39 4.94 -13.80
N LYS A 195 -11.50 4.77 -13.06
CA LYS A 195 -11.48 4.36 -11.64
C LYS A 195 -10.83 2.99 -11.48
N TYR A 196 -11.19 2.03 -12.34
CA TYR A 196 -10.63 0.68 -12.30
C TYR A 196 -9.11 0.64 -12.57
N THR A 197 -8.58 1.51 -13.42
CA THR A 197 -7.15 1.54 -13.77
C THR A 197 -6.35 2.63 -13.08
N ALA A 198 -6.99 3.47 -12.26
CA ALA A 198 -6.33 4.59 -11.57
C ALA A 198 -5.10 4.14 -10.78
N TYR A 199 -5.20 3.06 -10.01
CA TYR A 199 -4.08 2.55 -9.23
C TYR A 199 -2.98 1.90 -10.10
N PRO A 200 -3.28 0.96 -11.02
CA PRO A 200 -2.31 0.41 -11.96
C PRO A 200 -1.53 1.46 -12.76
N VAL A 201 -2.22 2.49 -13.27
CA VAL A 201 -1.60 3.58 -14.04
C VAL A 201 -0.80 4.50 -13.11
N GLY A 202 -1.41 4.94 -12.01
CA GLY A 202 -0.77 5.85 -11.04
C GLY A 202 0.47 5.27 -10.39
N SER A 203 0.49 3.96 -10.14
CA SER A 203 1.64 3.25 -9.57
C SER A 203 2.67 2.81 -10.62
N SER A 204 2.53 3.26 -11.87
CA SER A 204 3.40 2.91 -12.99
C SER A 204 3.54 1.40 -13.20
N LEU A 205 2.44 0.64 -13.10
CA LEU A 205 2.41 -0.80 -13.41
C LEU A 205 2.08 -1.03 -14.88
N ILE A 206 1.17 -0.20 -15.42
CA ILE A 206 0.81 -0.17 -16.84
C ILE A 206 0.89 1.25 -17.37
N TYR A 207 1.01 1.38 -18.69
CA TYR A 207 0.92 2.65 -19.39
C TYR A 207 0.15 2.50 -20.71
N GLU A 208 -0.43 3.59 -21.19
CA GLU A 208 -1.13 3.65 -22.47
C GLU A 208 -0.13 3.94 -23.59
N GLU A 209 -0.17 3.16 -24.67
CA GLU A 209 0.65 3.34 -25.88
C GLU A 209 -0.16 2.88 -27.10
N ASP A 210 -0.14 3.64 -28.20
CA ASP A 210 -0.76 3.29 -29.49
C ASP A 210 -2.13 2.60 -29.39
N ASP A 211 -3.10 3.27 -28.75
CA ASP A 211 -4.48 2.76 -28.53
C ASP A 211 -4.58 1.43 -27.77
N GLY A 212 -3.65 1.20 -26.86
CA GLY A 212 -3.70 0.06 -25.94
C GLY A 212 -2.87 0.27 -24.69
N TYR A 213 -2.64 -0.81 -23.97
CA TYR A 213 -1.92 -0.82 -22.70
C TYR A 213 -0.77 -1.81 -22.72
N LYS A 214 0.36 -1.41 -22.15
CA LYS A 214 1.53 -2.25 -21.90
C LYS A 214 1.90 -2.25 -20.44
N LEU A 215 2.62 -3.29 -20.02
CA LEU A 215 3.25 -3.33 -18.71
C LEU A 215 4.54 -2.50 -18.71
N THR A 216 4.77 -1.76 -17.63
CA THR A 216 6.09 -1.17 -17.39
C THR A 216 7.09 -2.25 -16.94
N LEU A 217 8.36 -1.88 -16.79
CA LEU A 217 9.36 -2.75 -16.15
C LEU A 217 8.92 -3.24 -14.77
N ILE A 218 8.29 -2.37 -13.97
CA ILE A 218 7.80 -2.71 -12.63
C ILE A 218 6.60 -3.67 -12.74
N GLY A 219 5.63 -3.38 -13.62
CA GLY A 219 4.45 -4.22 -13.82
C GLY A 219 4.81 -5.62 -14.30
N GLY A 220 5.71 -5.74 -15.29
CA GLY A 220 6.18 -7.03 -15.78
C GLY A 220 6.95 -7.81 -14.72
N SER A 221 7.83 -7.14 -13.97
CA SER A 221 8.58 -7.78 -12.87
C SER A 221 7.67 -8.23 -11.74
N TYR A 222 6.61 -7.47 -11.45
CA TYR A 222 5.58 -7.84 -10.47
C TYR A 222 4.84 -9.12 -10.89
N VAL A 223 4.41 -9.24 -12.16
CA VAL A 223 3.79 -10.46 -12.67
C VAL A 223 4.72 -11.67 -12.51
N ALA A 224 5.99 -11.53 -12.90
CA ALA A 224 6.99 -12.59 -12.74
C ALA A 224 7.27 -12.96 -11.26
N PHE A 225 7.22 -11.98 -10.36
CA PHE A 225 7.35 -12.20 -8.92
C PHE A 225 6.19 -13.02 -8.34
N MET A 226 4.96 -12.69 -8.75
CA MET A 226 3.72 -13.33 -8.29
C MET A 226 3.59 -14.76 -8.82
N GLN A 227 3.99 -15.03 -10.07
CA GLN A 227 3.98 -16.39 -10.65
C GLN A 227 4.78 -17.40 -9.82
N LYS A 228 5.86 -16.96 -9.19
CA LYS A 228 6.70 -17.79 -8.32
C LYS A 228 6.10 -18.00 -6.92
N ARG A 229 5.00 -17.32 -6.59
CA ARG A 229 4.38 -17.29 -5.26
C ARG A 229 2.84 -17.34 -5.34
N PRO A 230 2.23 -18.45 -5.78
CA PRO A 230 0.79 -18.60 -5.95
C PRO A 230 -0.07 -18.19 -4.75
N GLN A 231 0.44 -18.36 -3.53
CA GLN A 231 -0.22 -17.96 -2.29
C GLN A 231 -0.55 -16.45 -2.24
N LEU A 232 0.34 -15.60 -2.74
CA LEU A 232 0.14 -14.15 -2.72
C LEU A 232 -0.97 -13.69 -3.68
N ILE A 233 -1.23 -14.52 -4.68
CA ILE A 233 -2.17 -14.32 -5.78
C ILE A 233 -3.58 -14.69 -5.30
N GLU A 234 -3.67 -15.66 -4.39
CA GLU A 234 -4.91 -16.04 -3.68
C GLU A 234 -5.33 -15.01 -2.63
N GLU A 235 -4.37 -14.30 -2.04
CA GLU A 235 -4.59 -13.23 -1.06
C GLU A 235 -5.09 -11.92 -1.70
N LEU A 236 -4.99 -11.77 -3.02
CA LEU A 236 -5.49 -10.57 -3.72
C LEU A 236 -7.00 -10.41 -3.51
N THR A 237 -7.42 -9.15 -3.39
CA THR A 237 -8.84 -8.82 -3.20
C THR A 237 -9.65 -9.34 -4.39
N LYS A 238 -10.66 -10.16 -4.10
CA LYS A 238 -11.47 -10.86 -5.10
C LYS A 238 -12.52 -9.91 -5.68
N LEU A 239 -12.37 -9.62 -6.97
CA LEU A 239 -13.33 -9.01 -7.90
C LEU A 239 -13.19 -9.75 -9.22
#